data_AF-A0A8I2KJ81-F1
#
_entry.id   AF-A0A8I2KJ81-F1
#
_cell.length_a   1.000
_cell.length_b   1.000
_cell.length_c   1.000
_cell.angle_alpha   90.00
_cell.angle_beta   90.00
_cell.angle_gamma   90.00
#
_symmetry.space_group_name_H-M   'P 1'
#
loop_
_entity.id
_entity.type
_entity.pdbx_description
1 polymer ?
#
loop_
_entity_poly.entity_id
_entity_poly.type
_entity_poly.pdbx_seq_one_letter_code
_entity_poly.pdbx_strand_id
1 'polypeptide(L)'
;MGDRTAKQDAPWQRMRINDWRHFQDVISDHLNGRSFFRGVTSVRHTLTPSVGRARPSHQYSLPYEMALFDQFKREALPFLRSRPTDNWEWLALAQHHGVPTRLLDWSESPYVSLFFAVWGNDDEDCGLYVLERPEEAPHLGVDPFTEEKVKFFYPGYVTPRLVSQRGVFTIHPNPAEPYLADIAVQYVIGAELKADFRRKLDASGIHHAGVYADLDGLAKRLASIHSYRTVLIPPYDPPPSAQNASKRRRKVNPRDPQKGQWGSSPISNGWKLYADVFQIEDDWYEIEIKVKGAQEGRVLSAPVEFHLHDSFLHPVETIFPRDGRAKLHTAAYGAFTVGAVVTQDGTTLELDLAELEKAPEKFRQQ
;
A
#
# COMPACT_ATOMS: atom_id res chain seq x y z
N MET A 1 -9.10 37.98 -11.72
CA MET A 1 -9.90 36.84 -11.22
C MET A 1 -10.15 35.92 -12.41
N GLY A 2 -9.25 34.97 -12.63
CA GLY A 2 -9.39 33.96 -13.68
C GLY A 2 -10.13 32.77 -13.10
N ASP A 3 -11.27 32.46 -13.71
CA ASP A 3 -12.19 31.41 -13.31
C ASP A 3 -11.47 30.05 -13.22
N ARG A 4 -11.61 29.38 -12.07
CA ARG A 4 -11.07 28.04 -11.84
C ARG A 4 -12.10 27.03 -12.33
N THR A 5 -11.65 26.18 -13.25
CA THR A 5 -12.18 24.82 -13.49
C THR A 5 -13.59 24.71 -14.09
N ALA A 6 -13.71 24.99 -15.39
CA ALA A 6 -14.72 24.30 -16.18
C ALA A 6 -14.34 22.82 -16.26
N LYS A 7 -15.07 21.95 -15.54
CA LYS A 7 -15.01 20.50 -15.74
C LYS A 7 -15.44 20.24 -17.18
N GLN A 8 -14.52 19.82 -18.06
CA GLN A 8 -14.92 19.15 -19.28
C GLN A 8 -15.62 17.85 -18.86
N ASP A 9 -16.92 17.76 -19.10
CA ASP A 9 -17.66 16.52 -18.90
C ASP A 9 -16.99 15.44 -19.75
N ALA A 10 -16.67 14.31 -19.12
CA ALA A 10 -16.02 13.21 -19.80
C ALA A 10 -16.94 12.72 -20.94
N PRO A 11 -16.42 12.40 -22.13
CA PRO A 11 -17.26 12.02 -23.28
C PRO A 11 -17.89 10.63 -23.14
N TRP A 12 -17.56 9.89 -22.09
CA TRP A 12 -18.11 8.58 -21.75
C TRP A 12 -19.00 8.64 -20.51
N GLN A 13 -19.86 7.64 -20.36
CA GLN A 13 -20.67 7.48 -19.16
C GLN A 13 -19.80 7.16 -17.93
N ARG A 14 -20.08 7.83 -16.81
CA ARG A 14 -19.51 7.49 -15.50
C ARG A 14 -20.56 6.83 -14.63
N MET A 15 -20.22 5.67 -14.05
CA MET A 15 -21.12 4.91 -13.19
C MET A 15 -20.45 4.61 -11.85
N ARG A 16 -21.10 4.97 -10.74
CA ARG A 16 -20.56 4.68 -9.40
C ARG A 16 -20.85 3.22 -9.02
N ILE A 17 -19.83 2.54 -8.52
CA ILE A 17 -19.94 1.24 -7.89
C ILE A 17 -20.35 1.44 -6.43
N ASN A 18 -21.32 0.67 -5.98
CA ASN A 18 -21.91 0.81 -4.63
C ASN A 18 -21.28 -0.17 -3.65
N ASP A 19 -20.99 -1.38 -4.11
CA ASP A 19 -20.35 -2.43 -3.35
C ASP A 19 -19.74 -3.47 -4.33
N TRP A 20 -19.15 -4.53 -3.75
CA TRP A 20 -18.55 -5.62 -4.53
C TRP A 20 -19.55 -6.39 -5.39
N ARG A 21 -20.80 -6.60 -4.94
CA ARG A 21 -21.80 -7.34 -5.73
C ARG A 21 -22.21 -6.52 -6.94
N HIS A 22 -22.48 -5.23 -6.74
CA HIS A 22 -22.76 -4.32 -7.84
C HIS A 22 -21.61 -4.32 -8.86
N PHE A 23 -20.35 -4.32 -8.41
CA PHE A 23 -19.20 -4.48 -9.31
C PHE A 23 -19.24 -5.80 -10.11
N GLN A 24 -19.51 -6.93 -9.46
CA GLN A 24 -19.61 -8.23 -10.12
C GLN A 24 -20.74 -8.27 -11.16
N ASP A 25 -21.88 -7.68 -10.83
CA ASP A 25 -23.05 -7.64 -11.71
C ASP A 25 -22.74 -6.83 -12.98
N VAL A 26 -22.24 -5.60 -12.83
CA VAL A 26 -21.97 -4.74 -13.99
C VAL A 26 -20.77 -5.18 -14.81
N ILE A 27 -19.80 -5.87 -14.20
CA ILE A 27 -18.62 -6.35 -14.94
C ILE A 27 -18.92 -7.62 -15.73
N SER A 28 -19.92 -8.40 -15.30
CA SER A 28 -20.33 -9.64 -15.97
C SER A 28 -20.64 -9.41 -17.45
N ASP A 29 -21.28 -8.29 -17.78
CA ASP A 29 -21.64 -7.93 -19.16
C ASP A 29 -20.42 -7.71 -20.07
N HIS A 30 -19.26 -7.41 -19.48
CA HIS A 30 -18.00 -7.15 -20.19
C HIS A 30 -17.07 -8.38 -20.25
N LEU A 31 -17.43 -9.50 -19.60
CA LEU A 31 -16.65 -10.74 -19.59
C LEU A 31 -16.89 -11.62 -20.83
N ASN A 32 -17.02 -11.00 -21.99
CA ASN A 32 -17.33 -11.65 -23.27
C ASN A 32 -16.13 -11.66 -24.25
N GLY A 33 -14.96 -11.19 -23.81
CA GLY A 33 -13.73 -11.14 -24.62
C GLY A 33 -13.63 -9.96 -25.58
N ARG A 34 -14.60 -9.04 -25.58
CA ARG A 34 -14.62 -7.84 -26.44
C ARG A 34 -14.21 -6.56 -25.73
N SER A 35 -13.85 -6.64 -24.45
CA SER A 35 -13.51 -5.48 -23.63
C SER A 35 -12.11 -5.59 -23.05
N PHE A 36 -11.43 -4.46 -22.96
CA PHE A 36 -10.21 -4.28 -22.21
C PHE A 36 -10.46 -3.33 -21.03
N PHE A 37 -9.63 -3.44 -20.00
CA PHE A 37 -9.83 -2.73 -18.75
C PHE A 37 -8.58 -1.98 -18.33
N ARG A 38 -8.73 -0.79 -17.75
CA ARG A 38 -7.61 -0.05 -17.15
C ARG A 38 -8.01 0.58 -15.83
N GLY A 39 -7.32 0.20 -14.77
CA GLY A 39 -7.46 0.83 -13.46
C GLY A 39 -6.64 2.11 -13.34
N VAL A 40 -7.22 3.13 -12.75
CA VAL A 40 -6.55 4.37 -12.39
C VAL A 40 -6.80 4.71 -10.93
N THR A 41 -5.75 5.15 -10.24
CA THR A 41 -5.81 5.43 -8.80
C THR A 41 -6.61 6.68 -8.43
N SER A 42 -6.88 7.55 -9.41
CA SER A 42 -7.73 8.74 -9.28
C SER A 42 -8.60 8.87 -10.53
N VAL A 43 -9.87 9.22 -10.35
CA VAL A 43 -10.81 9.49 -11.48
C VAL A 43 -10.39 10.66 -12.36
N ARG A 44 -9.43 11.48 -11.89
CA ARG A 44 -8.86 12.62 -12.61
C ARG A 44 -7.77 12.21 -13.60
N HIS A 45 -7.28 10.98 -13.55
CA HIS A 45 -6.26 10.50 -14.46
C HIS A 45 -6.81 10.40 -15.88
N THR A 46 -6.18 11.14 -16.78
CA THR A 46 -6.46 11.08 -18.21
C THR A 46 -5.82 9.83 -18.83
N LEU A 47 -6.41 9.35 -19.92
CA LEU A 47 -5.85 8.28 -20.74
C LEU A 47 -4.83 8.85 -21.72
N THR A 48 -3.83 9.55 -21.21
CA THR A 48 -2.73 10.11 -22.01
C THR A 48 -1.48 9.24 -21.84
N PRO A 49 -0.89 8.71 -22.93
CA PRO A 49 0.39 8.00 -22.90
C PRO A 49 1.47 8.78 -22.16
N SER A 50 2.40 8.06 -21.53
CA SER A 50 3.40 8.66 -20.63
C SER A 50 4.31 9.67 -21.33
N VAL A 51 4.63 9.47 -22.61
CA VAL A 51 5.46 10.40 -23.40
C VAL A 51 4.76 11.71 -23.73
N GLY A 52 3.43 11.72 -23.84
CA GLY A 52 2.67 12.91 -24.22
C GLY A 52 2.03 13.68 -23.08
N ARG A 53 2.16 13.20 -21.83
CA ARG A 53 1.72 13.95 -20.65
C ARG A 53 2.51 15.25 -20.54
N ALA A 54 1.80 16.38 -20.65
CA ALA A 54 2.39 17.72 -20.57
C ALA A 54 3.19 17.90 -19.28
N ARG A 55 4.42 18.40 -19.42
CA ARG A 55 5.25 18.84 -18.30
C ARG A 55 5.56 20.32 -18.47
N PRO A 56 5.73 21.10 -17.38
CA PRO A 56 5.98 22.53 -17.46
C PRO A 56 7.13 22.95 -18.40
N SER A 57 8.11 22.06 -18.60
CA SER A 57 9.31 22.29 -19.41
C SER A 57 9.39 21.44 -20.68
N HIS A 58 8.36 20.66 -21.01
CA HIS A 58 8.45 19.69 -22.13
C HIS A 58 7.10 19.49 -22.81
N GLN A 59 7.06 19.82 -24.10
CA GLN A 59 5.99 19.44 -25.03
C GLN A 59 6.41 18.20 -25.81
N TYR A 60 5.43 17.37 -26.16
CA TYR A 60 5.67 16.16 -26.95
C TYR A 60 6.34 16.49 -28.28
N SER A 61 7.28 15.64 -28.70
CA SER A 61 7.98 15.73 -29.98
C SER A 61 8.32 14.32 -30.46
N LEU A 62 7.83 13.95 -31.65
CA LEU A 62 8.13 12.66 -32.27
C LEU A 62 9.65 12.44 -32.45
N PRO A 63 10.44 13.39 -32.99
CA PRO A 63 11.90 13.25 -33.06
C PRO A 63 12.56 12.96 -31.70
N TYR A 64 12.06 13.57 -30.63
CA TYR A 64 12.59 13.34 -29.29
C TYR A 64 12.25 11.94 -28.76
N GLU A 65 11.00 11.50 -28.95
CA GLU A 65 10.59 10.13 -28.60
C GLU A 65 11.42 9.10 -29.36
N MET A 66 11.63 9.28 -30.67
CA MET A 66 12.45 8.39 -31.49
C MET A 66 13.91 8.36 -31.03
N ALA A 67 14.50 9.52 -30.70
CA ALA A 67 15.86 9.58 -30.18
C ALA A 67 16.01 8.86 -28.83
N LEU A 68 15.04 9.03 -27.93
CA LEU A 68 14.99 8.33 -26.64
C LEU A 68 14.81 6.82 -26.83
N PHE A 69 13.94 6.42 -27.76
CA PHE A 69 13.71 5.02 -28.12
C PHE A 69 14.98 4.36 -28.68
N ASP A 70 15.68 5.02 -29.60
CA ASP A 70 16.94 4.52 -30.16
C ASP A 70 18.06 4.46 -29.11
N GLN A 71 18.09 5.42 -28.18
CA GLN A 71 19.01 5.39 -27.04
C GLN A 71 18.72 4.18 -26.14
N PHE A 72 17.46 3.95 -25.78
CA PHE A 72 17.05 2.79 -25.01
C PHE A 72 17.46 1.48 -25.72
N LYS A 73 17.23 1.37 -27.03
CA LYS A 73 17.64 0.19 -27.82
C LYS A 73 19.13 -0.10 -27.73
N ARG A 74 20.00 0.92 -27.68
CA ARG A 74 21.46 0.75 -27.54
C ARG A 74 21.86 0.40 -26.11
N GLU A 75 21.33 1.12 -25.13
CA GLU A 75 21.72 1.00 -23.73
C GLU A 75 21.12 -0.24 -23.04
N ALA A 76 19.99 -0.74 -23.53
CA ALA A 76 19.35 -1.93 -22.97
C ALA A 76 20.13 -3.23 -23.29
N LEU A 77 20.88 -3.29 -24.41
CA LEU A 77 21.50 -4.54 -24.91
C LEU A 77 22.30 -5.33 -23.86
N PRO A 78 23.15 -4.72 -23.01
CA PRO A 78 23.91 -5.45 -21.98
C PRO A 78 23.04 -6.12 -20.91
N PHE A 79 21.79 -5.66 -20.74
CA PHE A 79 20.86 -6.13 -19.71
C PHE A 79 19.89 -7.21 -20.22
N LEU A 80 19.89 -7.51 -21.53
CA LEU A 80 18.91 -8.41 -22.14
C LEU A 80 19.48 -9.81 -22.34
N ARG A 81 18.69 -10.82 -21.95
CA ARG A 81 18.98 -12.23 -22.23
C ARG A 81 18.77 -12.60 -23.70
N SER A 82 17.83 -11.92 -24.35
CA SER A 82 17.50 -12.09 -25.76
C SER A 82 17.13 -10.73 -26.34
N ARG A 83 17.51 -10.50 -27.60
CA ARG A 83 17.29 -9.22 -28.27
C ARG A 83 15.89 -9.20 -28.90
N PRO A 84 15.06 -8.18 -28.62
CA PRO A 84 13.81 -7.96 -29.33
C PRO A 84 14.02 -7.84 -30.84
N THR A 85 13.10 -8.44 -31.59
CA THR A 85 13.19 -8.65 -33.04
C THR A 85 12.67 -7.46 -33.85
N ASP A 86 11.71 -6.71 -33.30
CA ASP A 86 11.08 -5.58 -33.96
C ASP A 86 10.86 -4.38 -33.03
N ASN A 87 10.42 -3.25 -33.59
CA ASN A 87 10.16 -2.03 -32.84
C ASN A 87 8.97 -2.16 -31.87
N TRP A 88 8.02 -3.07 -32.10
CA TRP A 88 6.89 -3.31 -31.20
C TRP A 88 7.33 -3.96 -29.89
N GLU A 89 8.17 -4.99 -29.98
CA GLU A 89 8.77 -5.64 -28.82
C GLU A 89 9.69 -4.69 -28.06
N TRP A 90 10.48 -3.88 -28.77
CA TRP A 90 11.30 -2.84 -28.15
C TRP A 90 10.46 -1.79 -27.41
N LEU A 91 9.33 -1.36 -27.97
CA LEU A 91 8.42 -0.41 -27.32
C LEU A 91 7.76 -1.01 -26.08
N ALA A 92 7.28 -2.26 -26.18
CA ALA A 92 6.71 -2.97 -25.04
C ALA A 92 7.73 -3.13 -23.91
N LEU A 93 8.98 -3.48 -24.24
CA LEU A 93 10.07 -3.57 -23.28
C LEU A 93 10.38 -2.20 -22.63
N ALA A 94 10.45 -1.14 -23.43
CA ALA A 94 10.69 0.22 -22.94
C ALA A 94 9.59 0.65 -21.95
N GLN A 95 8.31 0.44 -22.31
CA GLN A 95 7.16 0.71 -21.45
C GLN A 95 7.21 -0.11 -20.15
N HIS A 96 7.57 -1.40 -20.23
CA HIS A 96 7.68 -2.27 -19.05
C HIS A 96 8.69 -1.77 -18.02
N HIS A 97 9.79 -1.17 -18.50
CA HIS A 97 10.85 -0.58 -17.67
C HIS A 97 10.66 0.92 -17.37
N GLY A 98 9.49 1.49 -17.71
CA GLY A 98 9.11 2.85 -17.31
C GLY A 98 9.67 3.96 -18.20
N VAL A 99 10.22 3.62 -19.37
CA VAL A 99 10.55 4.64 -20.38
C VAL A 99 9.24 5.30 -20.84
N PRO A 100 9.18 6.64 -20.95
CA PRO A 100 8.01 7.29 -21.54
C PRO A 100 7.79 6.83 -22.98
N THR A 101 6.62 6.27 -23.27
CA THR A 101 6.24 5.82 -24.62
C THR A 101 4.85 6.31 -24.99
N ARG A 102 4.53 6.19 -26.28
CA ARG A 102 3.18 6.33 -26.85
C ARG A 102 2.22 5.17 -26.53
N LEU A 103 2.59 4.24 -25.64
CA LEU A 103 1.73 3.13 -25.26
C LEU A 103 0.83 3.50 -24.07
N LEU A 104 -0.36 2.88 -24.06
CA LEU A 104 -1.16 2.72 -22.85
C LEU A 104 -1.33 1.24 -22.54
N ASP A 105 -1.20 0.91 -21.25
CA ASP A 105 -1.39 -0.44 -20.74
C ASP A 105 -2.87 -0.72 -20.48
N TRP A 106 -3.32 -1.89 -20.90
CA TRP A 106 -4.65 -2.40 -20.60
C TRP A 106 -4.51 -3.84 -20.11
N SER A 107 -5.56 -4.35 -19.48
CA SER A 107 -5.66 -5.76 -19.10
C SER A 107 -6.91 -6.36 -19.69
N GLU A 108 -6.84 -7.63 -20.07
CA GLU A 108 -8.03 -8.44 -20.37
C GLU A 108 -8.79 -8.85 -19.11
N SER A 109 -8.21 -8.65 -17.92
CA SER A 109 -8.84 -8.96 -16.64
C SER A 109 -9.34 -7.68 -15.96
N PRO A 110 -10.66 -7.52 -15.76
CA PRO A 110 -11.17 -6.37 -15.03
C PRO A 110 -10.72 -6.37 -13.57
N TYR A 111 -10.51 -7.55 -12.99
CA TYR A 111 -10.06 -7.67 -11.61
C TYR A 111 -8.58 -7.29 -11.42
N VAL A 112 -7.72 -7.60 -12.40
CA VAL A 112 -6.32 -7.12 -12.40
C VAL A 112 -6.29 -5.60 -12.56
N SER A 113 -7.12 -5.05 -13.45
CA SER A 113 -7.22 -3.59 -13.59
C SER A 113 -7.78 -2.93 -12.33
N LEU A 114 -8.80 -3.53 -11.71
CA LEU A 114 -9.33 -3.06 -10.43
C LEU A 114 -8.27 -3.08 -9.32
N PHE A 115 -7.42 -4.11 -9.29
CA PHE A 115 -6.26 -4.15 -8.39
C PHE A 115 -5.39 -2.90 -8.56
N PHE A 116 -5.02 -2.52 -9.79
CA PHE A 116 -4.23 -1.30 -9.99
C PHE A 116 -4.96 0.00 -9.58
N ALA A 117 -6.29 0.04 -9.70
CA ALA A 117 -7.07 1.22 -9.30
C ALA A 117 -7.09 1.42 -7.78
N VAL A 118 -7.20 0.35 -6.99
CA VAL A 118 -7.47 0.47 -5.56
C VAL A 118 -6.24 0.75 -4.70
N TRP A 119 -5.01 0.72 -5.21
CA TRP A 119 -3.77 0.95 -4.42
C TRP A 119 -3.25 2.41 -4.44
N GLY A 120 -4.14 3.36 -4.75
CA GLY A 120 -3.84 4.80 -4.73
C GLY A 120 -3.99 5.47 -3.36
N ASN A 121 -4.12 6.80 -3.37
CA ASN A 121 -4.52 7.59 -2.20
C ASN A 121 -5.87 7.08 -1.66
N ASP A 122 -5.95 6.79 -0.36
CA ASP A 122 -7.15 6.23 0.28
C ASP A 122 -8.27 7.26 0.47
N ASP A 123 -7.96 8.55 0.34
CA ASP A 123 -8.93 9.64 0.47
C ASP A 123 -9.56 10.08 -0.87
N GLU A 124 -9.18 9.44 -1.98
CA GLU A 124 -9.66 9.80 -3.32
C GLU A 124 -10.42 8.66 -4.00
N ASP A 125 -11.47 8.96 -4.74
CA ASP A 125 -12.13 7.98 -5.62
C ASP A 125 -11.19 7.50 -6.73
N CYS A 126 -11.19 6.20 -6.99
CA CYS A 126 -10.45 5.61 -8.12
C CYS A 126 -11.39 5.21 -9.26
N GLY A 127 -10.82 4.88 -10.42
CA GLY A 127 -11.57 4.59 -11.63
C GLY A 127 -11.15 3.29 -12.30
N LEU A 128 -12.11 2.64 -12.95
CA LEU A 128 -11.91 1.51 -13.84
C LEU A 128 -12.51 1.86 -15.20
N TYR A 129 -11.66 2.06 -16.19
CA TYR A 129 -12.08 2.25 -17.58
C TYR A 129 -12.37 0.91 -18.23
N VAL A 130 -13.45 0.88 -19.01
CA VAL A 130 -13.78 -0.21 -19.94
C VAL A 130 -13.66 0.34 -21.36
N LEU A 131 -12.82 -0.32 -22.14
CA LEU A 131 -12.55 -0.02 -23.53
C LEU A 131 -13.15 -1.13 -24.39
N GLU A 132 -13.96 -0.77 -25.39
CA GLU A 132 -14.32 -1.71 -26.45
C GLU A 132 -13.05 -2.03 -27.25
N ARG A 133 -12.78 -3.32 -27.48
CA ARG A 133 -11.56 -3.79 -28.13
C ARG A 133 -11.42 -3.10 -29.51
N PRO A 134 -10.41 -2.22 -29.72
CA PRO A 134 -10.20 -1.55 -30.99
C PRO A 134 -9.65 -2.55 -32.03
N GLU A 135 -9.25 -2.06 -33.21
CA GLU A 135 -8.63 -2.92 -34.22
C GLU A 135 -7.25 -3.41 -33.77
N GLU A 136 -6.92 -4.66 -34.11
CA GLU A 136 -5.59 -5.23 -33.82
C GLU A 136 -4.54 -4.66 -34.79
N ALA A 137 -3.35 -4.36 -34.28
CA ALA A 137 -2.25 -3.88 -35.07
C ALA A 137 -1.68 -5.00 -35.97
N PRO A 138 -1.46 -4.75 -37.27
CA PRO A 138 -0.70 -5.67 -38.10
C PRO A 138 0.78 -5.58 -37.71
N HIS A 139 1.20 -6.38 -36.73
CA HIS A 139 2.54 -6.35 -36.15
C HIS A 139 3.69 -6.57 -37.15
N LEU A 140 3.43 -7.35 -38.20
CA LEU A 140 4.47 -7.80 -39.12
C LEU A 140 4.74 -6.76 -40.22
N GLY A 141 5.97 -6.25 -40.24
CA GLY A 141 6.45 -5.38 -41.32
C GLY A 141 5.94 -3.93 -41.26
N VAL A 142 5.23 -3.56 -40.19
CA VAL A 142 4.75 -2.19 -39.95
C VAL A 142 5.50 -1.59 -38.77
N ASP A 143 5.99 -0.35 -38.95
CA ASP A 143 6.64 0.38 -37.88
C ASP A 143 5.57 1.01 -36.94
N PRO A 144 5.61 0.77 -35.62
CA PRO A 144 4.64 1.32 -34.66
C PRO A 144 4.59 2.86 -34.64
N PHE A 145 5.64 3.53 -35.10
CA PHE A 145 5.68 5.00 -35.19
C PHE A 145 4.89 5.56 -36.37
N THR A 146 4.46 4.70 -37.31
CA THR A 146 3.73 5.07 -38.54
C THR A 146 2.22 4.82 -38.46
N GLU A 147 1.73 4.28 -37.34
CA GLU A 147 0.31 4.04 -37.15
C GLU A 147 -0.50 5.35 -37.16
N GLU A 148 -1.62 5.34 -37.89
CA GLU A 148 -2.49 6.51 -38.06
C GLU A 148 -3.73 6.47 -37.16
N LYS A 149 -4.03 5.30 -36.58
CA LYS A 149 -5.16 5.07 -35.68
C LYS A 149 -4.70 4.39 -34.40
N VAL A 150 -5.50 4.54 -33.35
CA VAL A 150 -5.31 3.75 -32.13
C VAL A 150 -5.63 2.30 -32.45
N LYS A 151 -4.65 1.42 -32.21
CA LYS A 151 -4.78 -0.03 -32.37
C LYS A 151 -4.30 -0.72 -31.11
N PHE A 152 -4.75 -1.94 -30.86
CA PHE A 152 -4.21 -2.77 -29.80
C PHE A 152 -3.25 -3.82 -30.35
N PHE A 153 -2.36 -4.31 -29.48
CA PHE A 153 -1.36 -5.27 -29.88
C PHE A 153 -0.93 -6.11 -28.67
N TYR A 154 -0.67 -7.41 -28.88
CA TYR A 154 -0.13 -8.26 -27.84
C TYR A 154 1.41 -8.22 -27.86
N PRO A 155 2.07 -7.93 -26.75
CA PRO A 155 3.53 -7.91 -26.69
C PRO A 155 4.10 -9.33 -26.86
N GLY A 156 5.04 -9.51 -27.80
CA GLY A 156 5.73 -10.78 -28.03
C GLY A 156 6.73 -11.15 -26.93
N TYR A 157 7.24 -10.17 -26.19
CA TYR A 157 8.16 -10.38 -25.08
C TYR A 157 7.41 -10.71 -23.78
N VAL A 158 7.45 -11.97 -23.37
CA VAL A 158 6.66 -12.50 -22.25
C VAL A 158 7.51 -12.50 -20.97
N THR A 159 7.41 -11.47 -20.13
CA THR A 159 7.84 -11.60 -18.73
C THR A 159 6.76 -12.31 -17.91
N PRO A 160 7.10 -13.05 -16.83
CA PRO A 160 6.09 -13.64 -15.94
C PRO A 160 5.06 -12.61 -15.46
N ARG A 161 5.52 -11.37 -15.23
CA ARG A 161 4.72 -10.21 -14.85
C ARG A 161 3.70 -9.80 -15.92
N LEU A 162 4.03 -9.95 -17.20
CA LEU A 162 3.12 -9.60 -18.30
C LEU A 162 2.01 -10.65 -18.47
N VAL A 163 2.36 -11.92 -18.27
CA VAL A 163 1.39 -13.03 -18.27
C VAL A 163 0.40 -12.88 -17.13
N SER A 164 0.89 -12.66 -15.90
CA SER A 164 0.03 -12.53 -14.72
C SER A 164 -0.91 -11.32 -14.81
N GLN A 165 -0.49 -10.26 -15.47
CA GLN A 165 -1.31 -9.06 -15.68
C GLN A 165 -2.33 -9.21 -16.81
N ARG A 166 -2.23 -10.24 -17.66
CA ARG A 166 -2.98 -10.35 -18.92
C ARG A 166 -2.90 -9.03 -19.71
N GLY A 167 -1.69 -8.50 -19.81
CA GLY A 167 -1.43 -7.17 -20.33
C GLY A 167 -1.54 -7.10 -21.85
N VAL A 168 -2.19 -6.06 -22.35
CA VAL A 168 -2.25 -5.68 -23.76
C VAL A 168 -1.93 -4.20 -23.87
N PHE A 169 -1.37 -3.76 -25.01
CA PHE A 169 -1.06 -2.36 -25.22
C PHE A 169 -1.92 -1.78 -26.33
N THR A 170 -2.27 -0.51 -26.18
CA THR A 170 -2.73 0.30 -27.32
C THR A 170 -1.63 1.25 -27.73
N ILE A 171 -1.41 1.36 -29.04
CA ILE A 171 -0.48 2.30 -29.67
C ILE A 171 -1.24 3.59 -30.02
N HIS A 172 -0.66 4.75 -29.70
CA HIS A 172 -1.31 6.05 -29.91
C HIS A 172 -0.52 6.89 -30.93
N PRO A 173 -1.11 7.20 -32.11
CA PRO A 173 -0.49 8.07 -33.12
C PRO A 173 -0.18 9.46 -32.59
N ASN A 174 -1.09 10.02 -31.79
CA ASN A 174 -0.95 11.31 -31.15
C ASN A 174 -0.94 11.15 -29.62
N PRO A 175 0.21 10.84 -29.02
CA PRO A 175 0.27 10.52 -27.60
C PRO A 175 0.09 11.75 -26.67
N ALA A 176 0.11 12.96 -27.22
CA ALA A 176 -0.13 14.20 -26.48
C ALA A 176 -1.62 14.42 -26.15
N GLU A 177 -2.51 13.76 -26.90
CA GLU A 177 -3.95 13.85 -26.68
C GLU A 177 -4.43 12.70 -25.79
N PRO A 178 -5.39 12.94 -24.88
CA PRO A 178 -6.02 11.86 -24.14
C PRO A 178 -6.81 10.98 -25.11
N TYR A 179 -6.73 9.67 -24.91
CA TYR A 179 -7.58 8.73 -25.63
C TYR A 179 -9.00 8.78 -25.09
N LEU A 180 -9.94 9.15 -25.96
CA LEU A 180 -11.35 9.29 -25.61
C LEU A 180 -12.28 8.39 -26.41
N ALA A 181 -11.80 7.88 -27.55
CA ALA A 181 -12.57 6.98 -28.41
C ALA A 181 -12.69 5.59 -27.77
N ASP A 182 -13.75 4.86 -28.14
CA ASP A 182 -14.00 3.46 -27.76
C ASP A 182 -14.14 3.19 -26.25
N ILE A 183 -14.09 4.23 -25.40
CA ILE A 183 -14.38 4.11 -23.97
C ILE A 183 -15.88 3.92 -23.77
N ALA A 184 -16.29 2.68 -23.49
CA ALA A 184 -17.68 2.35 -23.21
C ALA A 184 -18.16 2.99 -21.90
N VAL A 185 -17.39 2.85 -20.83
CA VAL A 185 -17.77 3.32 -19.49
C VAL A 185 -16.56 3.49 -18.59
N GLN A 186 -16.66 4.43 -17.66
CA GLN A 186 -15.76 4.52 -16.50
C GLN A 186 -16.55 4.22 -15.23
N TYR A 187 -16.22 3.09 -14.59
CA TYR A 187 -16.71 2.79 -13.26
C TYR A 187 -15.92 3.56 -12.21
N VAL A 188 -16.61 4.23 -11.30
CA VAL A 188 -16.02 4.98 -10.18
C VAL A 188 -16.14 4.14 -8.92
N ILE A 189 -15.01 3.86 -8.29
CA ILE A 189 -14.93 3.15 -7.02
C ILE A 189 -14.63 4.19 -5.93
N GLY A 190 -15.57 4.32 -5.01
CA GLY A 190 -15.45 5.24 -3.89
C GLY A 190 -14.24 4.94 -3.01
N ALA A 191 -13.62 5.98 -2.47
CA ALA A 191 -12.58 5.88 -1.44
C ALA A 191 -12.96 4.88 -0.33
N GLU A 192 -14.22 4.92 0.13
CA GLU A 192 -14.78 4.07 1.16
C GLU A 192 -14.80 2.57 0.83
N LEU A 193 -14.77 2.20 -0.46
CA LEU A 193 -14.82 0.82 -0.92
C LEU A 193 -13.44 0.19 -1.14
N LYS A 194 -12.37 1.00 -1.21
CA LYS A 194 -11.03 0.51 -1.58
C LYS A 194 -10.51 -0.57 -0.65
N ALA A 195 -10.63 -0.37 0.67
CA ALA A 195 -10.18 -1.34 1.66
C ALA A 195 -10.91 -2.70 1.53
N ASP A 196 -12.23 -2.67 1.30
CA ASP A 196 -13.01 -3.88 1.08
C ASP A 196 -12.62 -4.59 -0.22
N PHE A 197 -12.43 -3.84 -1.30
CA PHE A 197 -12.05 -4.36 -2.60
C PHE A 197 -10.65 -4.99 -2.58
N ARG A 198 -9.67 -4.36 -1.91
CA ARG A 198 -8.33 -4.93 -1.69
C ARG A 198 -8.39 -6.29 -1.00
N ARG A 199 -9.19 -6.42 0.06
CA ARG A 199 -9.38 -7.69 0.79
C ARG A 199 -9.97 -8.78 -0.10
N LYS A 200 -11.02 -8.46 -0.86
CA LYS A 200 -11.71 -9.41 -1.74
C LYS A 200 -10.86 -9.83 -2.93
N LEU A 201 -10.10 -8.90 -3.51
CA LEU A 201 -9.11 -9.19 -4.55
C LEU A 201 -8.01 -10.12 -4.02
N ASP A 202 -7.43 -9.85 -2.84
CA ASP A 202 -6.42 -10.75 -2.25
C ASP A 202 -7.00 -12.13 -1.97
N ALA A 203 -8.20 -12.22 -1.41
CA ALA A 203 -8.90 -13.49 -1.18
C ALA A 203 -9.21 -14.25 -2.48
N SER A 204 -9.33 -13.54 -3.61
CA SER A 204 -9.55 -14.10 -4.94
C SER A 204 -8.24 -14.42 -5.69
N GLY A 205 -7.08 -14.30 -5.04
CA GLY A 205 -5.77 -14.56 -5.64
C GLY A 205 -5.20 -13.40 -6.47
N ILE A 206 -5.83 -12.23 -6.43
CA ILE A 206 -5.42 -11.05 -7.18
C ILE A 206 -4.77 -10.06 -6.22
N HIS A 207 -3.48 -10.29 -6.01
CA HIS A 207 -2.66 -9.58 -5.04
C HIS A 207 -1.27 -9.32 -5.60
N HIS A 208 -0.47 -8.49 -4.93
CA HIS A 208 0.88 -8.12 -5.38
C HIS A 208 1.74 -9.32 -5.80
N ALA A 209 1.77 -10.40 -5.01
CA ALA A 209 2.57 -11.59 -5.34
C ALA A 209 2.14 -12.27 -6.66
N GLY A 210 0.85 -12.23 -6.99
CA GLY A 210 0.32 -12.83 -8.21
C GLY A 210 0.53 -11.91 -9.40
N VAL A 211 0.28 -10.61 -9.22
CA VAL A 211 0.37 -9.60 -10.29
C VAL A 211 1.82 -9.29 -10.69
N TYR A 212 2.76 -9.24 -9.76
CA TYR A 212 4.17 -8.94 -10.05
C TYR A 212 5.01 -10.20 -10.28
N ALA A 213 4.62 -11.33 -9.68
CA ALA A 213 5.32 -12.62 -9.82
C ALA A 213 6.82 -12.55 -9.45
N ASP A 214 7.17 -11.70 -8.48
CA ASP A 214 8.52 -11.50 -7.97
C ASP A 214 8.52 -11.41 -6.42
N LEU A 215 9.73 -11.39 -5.84
CA LEU A 215 9.90 -11.31 -4.38
C LEU A 215 9.35 -9.99 -3.80
N ASP A 216 9.48 -8.90 -4.54
CA ASP A 216 8.94 -7.59 -4.15
C ASP A 216 7.40 -7.63 -4.08
N GLY A 217 6.76 -8.31 -5.03
CA GLY A 217 5.34 -8.58 -5.06
C GLY A 217 4.90 -9.42 -3.85
N LEU A 218 5.66 -10.46 -3.49
CA LEU A 218 5.39 -11.26 -2.29
C LEU A 218 5.51 -10.41 -1.02
N ALA A 219 6.60 -9.65 -0.86
CA ALA A 219 6.82 -8.79 0.29
C ALA A 219 5.69 -7.76 0.43
N LYS A 220 5.33 -7.07 -0.66
CA LYS A 220 4.21 -6.12 -0.68
C LYS A 220 2.88 -6.76 -0.31
N ARG A 221 2.60 -7.99 -0.79
CA ARG A 221 1.40 -8.72 -0.39
C ARG A 221 1.39 -8.97 1.12
N LEU A 222 2.48 -9.50 1.70
CA LEU A 222 2.55 -9.81 3.12
C LEU A 222 2.40 -8.56 3.99
N ALA A 223 3.05 -7.46 3.61
CA ALA A 223 2.87 -6.16 4.26
C ALA A 223 1.41 -5.67 4.17
N SER A 224 0.76 -5.86 3.01
CA SER A 224 -0.65 -5.48 2.85
C SER A 224 -1.59 -6.36 3.68
N ILE A 225 -1.35 -7.67 3.75
CA ILE A 225 -2.12 -8.59 4.58
C ILE A 225 -2.06 -8.15 6.05
N HIS A 226 -0.88 -7.73 6.52
CA HIS A 226 -0.71 -7.21 7.87
C HIS A 226 -1.58 -5.97 8.15
N SER A 227 -1.82 -5.10 7.14
CA SER A 227 -2.59 -3.88 7.32
C SER A 227 -4.12 -4.06 7.30
N TYR A 228 -4.67 -5.11 6.66
CA TYR A 228 -6.13 -5.32 6.60
C TYR A 228 -6.65 -6.66 7.13
N ARG A 229 -5.79 -7.64 7.46
CA ARG A 229 -6.18 -8.91 8.12
C ARG A 229 -5.93 -8.92 9.62
N THR A 230 -5.50 -7.82 10.22
CA THR A 230 -5.31 -7.66 11.68
C THR A 230 -6.59 -7.92 12.49
N VAL A 231 -7.76 -7.99 11.83
CA VAL A 231 -9.03 -8.36 12.45
C VAL A 231 -9.28 -9.90 12.48
N LEU A 232 -8.53 -10.73 11.74
CA LEU A 232 -8.89 -12.15 11.52
C LEU A 232 -7.72 -13.16 11.57
N ILE A 233 -6.48 -12.75 11.80
CA ILE A 233 -5.36 -13.71 11.94
C ILE A 233 -5.26 -14.12 13.42
N PRO A 234 -5.67 -15.34 13.83
CA PRO A 234 -5.20 -15.88 15.09
C PRO A 234 -3.67 -15.99 15.03
N PRO A 235 -2.97 -15.75 16.14
CA PRO A 235 -1.51 -15.69 16.15
C PRO A 235 -0.90 -16.91 15.47
N TYR A 236 0.10 -16.66 14.61
CA TYR A 236 0.90 -17.68 13.97
C TYR A 236 1.66 -18.47 15.04
N ASP A 237 1.29 -19.73 15.25
CA ASP A 237 2.09 -20.66 16.06
C ASP A 237 3.22 -21.21 15.17
N PRO A 238 4.50 -20.90 15.47
CA PRO A 238 5.61 -21.55 14.79
C PRO A 238 5.58 -23.07 15.05
N PRO A 239 6.09 -23.91 14.13
CA PRO A 239 6.10 -25.35 14.29
C PRO A 239 6.84 -25.74 15.58
N PRO A 240 6.40 -26.80 16.27
CA PRO A 240 6.84 -27.09 17.62
C PRO A 240 8.29 -27.59 17.63
N SER A 241 9.23 -26.71 18.00
CA SER A 241 10.46 -27.15 18.63
C SER A 241 10.27 -27.15 20.14
N ALA A 242 10.04 -28.35 20.66
CA ALA A 242 10.39 -28.82 21.99
C ALA A 242 10.07 -27.91 23.21
N GLN A 243 9.10 -28.40 23.98
CA GLN A 243 9.00 -28.36 25.45
C GLN A 243 8.14 -27.27 26.12
N ASN A 244 6.98 -27.74 26.57
CA ASN A 244 6.42 -27.58 27.92
C ASN A 244 6.39 -26.17 28.53
N ALA A 245 5.21 -25.56 28.53
CA ALA A 245 4.48 -25.24 29.76
C ALA A 245 3.09 -24.66 29.44
N SER A 246 2.05 -25.30 29.98
CA SER A 246 0.69 -24.78 29.99
C SER A 246 0.62 -23.35 30.55
N LYS A 247 0.10 -22.38 29.79
CA LYS A 247 -0.33 -21.09 30.35
C LYS A 247 -1.74 -20.75 29.87
N ARG A 248 -2.63 -20.60 30.85
CA ARG A 248 -4.04 -20.19 30.73
C ARG A 248 -4.20 -18.97 29.81
N ARG A 249 -5.16 -19.03 28.87
CA ARG A 249 -5.59 -17.91 28.03
C ARG A 249 -5.93 -16.69 28.90
N ARG A 250 -5.19 -15.59 28.73
CA ARG A 250 -5.41 -14.29 29.38
C ARG A 250 -6.51 -13.52 28.64
N LYS A 251 -7.41 -12.87 29.39
CA LYS A 251 -8.49 -12.04 28.86
C LYS A 251 -7.94 -10.66 28.50
N VAL A 252 -8.09 -10.23 27.25
CA VAL A 252 -7.75 -8.87 26.79
C VAL A 252 -8.89 -7.92 27.16
N ASN A 253 -8.59 -6.78 27.77
CA ASN A 253 -9.57 -5.74 28.09
C ASN A 253 -9.81 -4.85 26.86
N PRO A 254 -11.04 -4.72 26.34
CA PRO A 254 -11.33 -3.91 25.14
C PRO A 254 -11.05 -2.41 25.26
N ARG A 255 -10.97 -1.87 26.48
CA ARG A 255 -10.75 -0.42 26.72
C ARG A 255 -9.29 -0.06 26.97
N ASP A 256 -8.49 -1.04 27.34
CA ASP A 256 -7.06 -0.89 27.57
C ASP A 256 -6.40 -2.20 27.14
N PRO A 257 -6.01 -2.28 25.85
CA PRO A 257 -5.45 -3.49 25.28
C PRO A 257 -4.30 -4.02 26.11
N GLN A 258 -3.45 -3.16 26.68
CA GLN A 258 -2.24 -3.57 27.40
C GLN A 258 -2.50 -4.12 28.81
N LYS A 259 -3.68 -3.86 29.40
CA LYS A 259 -4.02 -4.29 30.76
C LYS A 259 -4.03 -5.82 30.89
N GLY A 260 -3.22 -6.34 31.83
CA GLY A 260 -3.11 -7.77 32.10
C GLY A 260 -2.19 -8.56 31.16
N GLN A 261 -1.47 -7.89 30.24
CA GLN A 261 -0.60 -8.56 29.27
C GLN A 261 0.84 -8.79 29.77
N TRP A 262 1.32 -7.96 30.69
CA TRP A 262 2.74 -7.81 31.06
C TRP A 262 3.07 -8.34 32.47
N GLY A 263 2.22 -9.21 33.01
CA GLY A 263 2.43 -9.85 34.32
C GLY A 263 1.81 -9.09 35.49
N SER A 264 1.09 -7.99 35.23
CA SER A 264 0.26 -7.26 36.21
C SER A 264 0.98 -6.79 37.47
N SER A 265 2.28 -6.55 37.38
CA SER A 265 3.05 -5.97 38.48
C SER A 265 4.06 -4.96 37.94
N PRO A 266 4.17 -3.77 38.56
CA PRO A 266 5.20 -2.80 38.21
C PRO A 266 6.57 -3.21 38.76
N ILE A 267 6.64 -4.27 39.58
CA ILE A 267 7.90 -4.79 40.14
C ILE A 267 7.97 -6.30 39.87
N SER A 268 9.01 -6.73 39.18
CA SER A 268 9.25 -8.14 38.86
C SER A 268 10.74 -8.40 38.68
N ASN A 269 11.20 -9.58 39.12
CA ASN A 269 12.59 -10.04 38.98
C ASN A 269 13.67 -8.99 39.36
N GLY A 270 13.39 -8.14 40.37
CA GLY A 270 14.32 -7.10 40.80
C GLY A 270 14.36 -5.84 39.92
N TRP A 271 13.43 -5.68 38.99
CA TRP A 271 13.21 -4.46 38.19
C TRP A 271 11.93 -3.74 38.63
N LYS A 272 11.89 -2.43 38.41
CA LYS A 272 10.75 -1.56 38.73
C LYS A 272 10.41 -0.65 37.57
N LEU A 273 9.15 -0.70 37.13
CA LEU A 273 8.49 0.23 36.22
C LEU A 273 7.69 1.25 37.04
N TYR A 274 7.79 2.53 36.67
CA TYR A 274 7.10 3.63 37.34
C TYR A 274 7.00 4.81 36.38
N ALA A 275 6.06 5.72 36.61
CA ALA A 275 5.89 6.92 35.81
C ALA A 275 5.56 8.13 36.69
N ASP A 276 5.89 9.31 36.18
CA ASP A 276 5.40 10.59 36.69
C ASP A 276 4.57 11.26 35.60
N VAL A 277 3.45 11.90 35.98
CA VAL A 277 2.48 12.50 35.06
C VAL A 277 2.32 13.98 35.41
N PHE A 278 2.47 14.85 34.41
CA PHE A 278 2.42 16.30 34.55
C PHE A 278 1.37 16.85 33.60
N GLN A 279 0.43 17.64 34.11
CA GLN A 279 -0.52 18.34 33.26
C GLN A 279 0.18 19.49 32.54
N ILE A 280 0.04 19.55 31.22
CA ILE A 280 0.62 20.61 30.38
C ILE A 280 -0.46 21.53 29.78
N GLU A 281 -1.66 20.99 29.49
CA GLU A 281 -2.83 21.74 29.03
C GLU A 281 -4.13 21.13 29.63
N ASP A 282 -5.29 21.72 29.35
CA ASP A 282 -6.58 21.36 30.00
C ASP A 282 -6.89 19.85 29.94
N ASP A 283 -6.51 19.17 28.86
CA ASP A 283 -6.67 17.73 28.68
C ASP A 283 -5.43 17.02 28.09
N TRP A 284 -4.23 17.61 28.18
CA TRP A 284 -3.00 16.96 27.73
C TRP A 284 -2.02 16.82 28.89
N TYR A 285 -1.45 15.62 29.00
CA TYR A 285 -0.53 15.24 30.06
C TYR A 285 0.79 14.74 29.47
N GLU A 286 1.90 15.28 29.95
CA GLU A 286 3.22 14.71 29.72
C GLU A 286 3.48 13.58 30.72
N ILE A 287 4.01 12.46 30.23
CA ILE A 287 4.24 11.24 31.00
C ILE A 287 5.72 10.85 30.86
N GLU A 288 6.44 10.81 31.98
CA GLU A 288 7.82 10.29 32.04
C GLU A 288 7.80 8.86 32.59
N ILE A 289 7.91 7.88 31.70
CA ILE A 289 7.89 6.44 32.01
C ILE A 289 9.32 5.95 32.21
N LYS A 290 9.56 5.18 33.29
CA LYS A 290 10.91 4.83 33.74
C LYS A 290 11.03 3.38 34.18
N VAL A 291 12.16 2.76 33.84
CA VAL A 291 12.57 1.44 34.38
C VAL A 291 13.94 1.54 35.05
N LYS A 292 14.06 0.96 36.24
CA LYS A 292 15.32 0.84 37.00
C LYS A 292 15.37 -0.44 37.82
N GLY A 293 16.55 -0.76 38.39
CA GLY A 293 16.65 -1.79 39.43
C GLY A 293 15.82 -1.46 40.67
N ALA A 294 15.08 -2.45 41.18
CA ALA A 294 14.28 -2.33 42.40
C ALA A 294 15.15 -2.39 43.68
N GLN A 295 16.37 -2.94 43.58
CA GLN A 295 17.37 -2.98 44.64
C GLN A 295 18.60 -2.14 44.25
N GLU A 296 19.28 -1.61 45.26
CA GLU A 296 20.49 -0.83 45.09
C GLU A 296 21.61 -1.69 44.47
N GLY A 297 22.26 -1.18 43.42
CA GLY A 297 23.32 -1.91 42.69
C GLY A 297 22.86 -2.70 41.45
N ARG A 298 21.55 -2.87 41.19
CA ARG A 298 21.07 -3.49 39.94
C ARG A 298 20.91 -2.43 38.84
N VAL A 299 21.69 -2.56 37.78
CA VAL A 299 21.86 -1.57 36.72
C VAL A 299 21.40 -2.17 35.38
N LEU A 300 20.61 -1.42 34.61
CA LEU A 300 20.28 -1.81 33.24
C LEU A 300 21.50 -1.65 32.34
N SER A 301 21.92 -2.73 31.67
CA SER A 301 22.97 -2.71 30.66
C SER A 301 22.47 -2.98 29.24
N ALA A 302 21.24 -3.47 29.10
CA ALA A 302 20.58 -3.73 27.83
C ALA A 302 19.36 -2.80 27.64
N PRO A 303 18.87 -2.59 26.40
CA PRO A 303 17.71 -1.75 26.16
C PRO A 303 16.44 -2.27 26.83
N VAL A 304 15.48 -1.38 27.04
CA VAL A 304 14.14 -1.70 27.52
C VAL A 304 13.16 -1.39 26.40
N GLU A 305 12.27 -2.34 26.10
CA GLU A 305 11.17 -2.11 25.17
C GLU A 305 9.95 -1.67 25.95
N PHE A 306 9.45 -0.48 25.67
CA PHE A 306 8.20 0.03 26.22
C PHE A 306 7.06 -0.26 25.25
N HIS A 307 5.94 -0.74 25.78
CA HIS A 307 4.72 -1.00 25.04
C HIS A 307 3.64 -0.05 25.53
N LEU A 308 3.29 0.91 24.68
CA LEU A 308 2.27 1.92 24.90
C LEU A 308 0.92 1.43 24.35
N HIS A 309 -0.10 2.27 24.50
CA HIS A 309 -1.40 2.05 23.86
C HIS A 309 -1.29 2.07 22.32
N ASP A 310 -2.14 1.32 21.62
CA ASP A 310 -2.08 1.19 20.16
C ASP A 310 -2.45 2.48 19.39
N SER A 311 -2.95 3.50 20.10
CA SER A 311 -3.24 4.82 19.52
C SER A 311 -2.00 5.68 19.28
N PHE A 312 -0.83 5.31 19.82
CA PHE A 312 0.42 6.03 19.60
C PHE A 312 1.00 5.69 18.22
N LEU A 313 1.61 6.68 17.55
CA LEU A 313 2.28 6.48 16.25
C LEU A 313 3.40 5.42 16.33
N HIS A 314 4.07 5.37 17.49
CA HIS A 314 5.09 4.38 17.84
C HIS A 314 4.66 3.66 19.14
N PRO A 315 3.79 2.64 19.05
CA PRO A 315 3.26 1.96 20.23
C PRO A 315 4.30 1.05 20.90
N VAL A 316 5.44 0.81 20.24
CA VAL A 316 6.60 0.11 20.82
C VAL A 316 7.83 0.96 20.63
N GLU A 317 8.52 1.28 21.73
CA GLU A 317 9.75 2.06 21.71
C GLU A 317 10.88 1.35 22.47
N THR A 318 12.02 1.17 21.81
CA THR A 318 13.21 0.55 22.40
C THR A 318 14.17 1.63 22.90
N ILE A 319 14.33 1.73 24.22
CA ILE A 319 15.16 2.75 24.87
C ILE A 319 16.42 2.14 25.45
N PHE A 320 17.58 2.66 25.04
CA PHE A 320 18.86 2.32 25.64
C PHE A 320 19.04 3.05 26.98
N PRO A 321 19.44 2.34 28.06
CA PRO A 321 19.55 2.94 29.38
C PRO A 321 20.68 3.99 29.44
N ARG A 322 20.47 5.04 30.23
CA ARG A 322 21.49 6.01 30.66
C ARG A 322 21.56 5.98 32.18
N ASP A 323 22.77 5.93 32.73
CA ASP A 323 23.02 5.82 34.19
C ASP A 323 22.25 4.65 34.85
N GLY A 324 22.14 3.53 34.13
CA GLY A 324 21.45 2.33 34.61
C GLY A 324 19.92 2.39 34.59
N ARG A 325 19.33 3.39 33.93
CA ARG A 325 17.88 3.61 33.87
C ARG A 325 17.42 3.86 32.44
N ALA A 326 16.28 3.28 32.05
CA ALA A 326 15.61 3.62 30.80
C ALA A 326 14.50 4.64 31.07
N LYS A 327 14.37 5.65 30.21
CA LYS A 327 13.38 6.72 30.32
C LYS A 327 12.72 6.99 28.97
N LEU A 328 11.40 7.03 28.95
CA LEU A 328 10.58 7.38 27.80
C LEU A 328 9.69 8.56 28.16
N HIS A 329 9.69 9.59 27.31
CA HIS A 329 8.80 10.74 27.41
C HIS A 329 7.71 10.61 26.35
N THR A 330 6.45 10.77 26.75
CA THR A 330 5.31 10.75 25.83
C THR A 330 4.19 11.65 26.34
N ALA A 331 3.19 11.94 25.50
CA ALA A 331 2.04 12.74 25.87
C ALA A 331 0.73 12.02 25.54
N ALA A 332 -0.25 12.12 26.44
CA ALA A 332 -1.55 11.47 26.26
C ALA A 332 -2.70 12.33 26.80
N TYR A 333 -3.91 12.06 26.29
CA TYR A 333 -5.15 12.65 26.78
C TYR A 333 -5.58 12.01 28.11
N GLY A 334 -5.56 10.67 28.20
CA GLY A 334 -5.98 9.90 29.39
C GLY A 334 -5.04 8.77 29.77
N ALA A 335 -5.34 8.12 30.91
CA ALA A 335 -4.56 7.00 31.45
C ALA A 335 -4.69 5.72 30.61
N PHE A 336 -3.62 4.93 30.59
CA PHE A 336 -3.55 3.63 29.91
C PHE A 336 -2.54 2.73 30.63
N THR A 337 -2.55 1.44 30.34
CA THR A 337 -1.55 0.51 30.88
C THR A 337 -0.29 0.53 30.02
N VAL A 338 0.86 0.68 30.67
CA VAL A 338 2.18 0.58 30.05
C VAL A 338 2.78 -0.80 30.35
N GLY A 339 3.26 -1.47 29.30
CA GLY A 339 4.13 -2.63 29.40
C GLY A 339 5.60 -2.24 29.27
N ALA A 340 6.49 -2.95 29.95
CA ALA A 340 7.93 -2.87 29.68
C ALA A 340 8.60 -4.24 29.68
N VAL A 341 9.50 -4.47 28.73
CA VAL A 341 10.33 -5.67 28.62
C VAL A 341 11.79 -5.29 28.84
N VAL A 342 12.40 -5.82 29.89
CA VAL A 342 13.83 -5.70 30.14
C VAL A 342 14.56 -6.75 29.32
N THR A 343 15.15 -6.36 28.18
CA THR A 343 15.76 -7.31 27.22
C THR A 343 16.95 -8.09 27.80
N GLN A 344 17.56 -7.58 28.87
CA GLN A 344 18.70 -8.20 29.56
C GLN A 344 18.38 -9.61 30.10
N ASP A 345 17.15 -9.82 30.59
CA ASP A 345 16.73 -11.07 31.20
C ASP A 345 15.28 -11.49 30.85
N GLY A 346 14.64 -10.75 29.93
CA GLY A 346 13.28 -11.01 29.47
C GLY A 346 12.19 -10.67 30.50
N THR A 347 12.52 -9.93 31.56
CA THR A 347 11.53 -9.55 32.58
C THR A 347 10.46 -8.65 32.00
N THR A 348 9.19 -8.97 32.27
CA THR A 348 8.04 -8.13 31.93
C THR A 348 7.55 -7.37 33.16
N LEU A 349 7.14 -6.12 32.95
CA LEU A 349 6.62 -5.21 33.96
C LEU A 349 5.34 -4.55 33.42
N GLU A 350 4.36 -4.33 34.29
CA GLU A 350 3.08 -3.70 33.95
C GLU A 350 2.80 -2.54 34.89
N LEU A 351 2.39 -1.39 34.36
CA LEU A 351 1.97 -0.23 35.14
C LEU A 351 0.67 0.33 34.56
N ASP A 352 -0.42 0.22 35.32
CA ASP A 352 -1.64 0.94 35.01
C ASP A 352 -1.52 2.39 35.48
N LEU A 353 -1.50 3.33 34.54
CA LEU A 353 -1.35 4.74 34.85
C LEU A 353 -2.57 5.31 35.61
N ALA A 354 -3.74 4.66 35.52
CA ALA A 354 -4.94 5.05 36.27
C ALA A 354 -4.80 4.74 37.78
N GLU A 355 -3.88 3.87 38.18
CA GLU A 355 -3.63 3.51 39.58
C GLU A 355 -2.56 4.38 40.24
N LEU A 356 -1.94 5.33 39.52
CA LEU A 356 -0.94 6.24 40.07
C LEU A 356 -1.59 7.30 40.97
N GLU A 357 -1.52 7.14 42.28
CA GLU A 357 -2.11 8.08 43.26
C GLU A 357 -1.69 9.55 43.05
N LYS A 358 -0.48 9.77 42.52
CA LYS A 358 0.07 11.11 42.27
C LYS A 358 -0.35 11.73 40.93
N ALA A 359 -0.99 10.98 40.05
CA ALA A 359 -1.43 11.48 38.75
C ALA A 359 -2.73 12.31 38.87
N PRO A 360 -2.92 13.35 38.04
CA PRO A 360 -4.13 14.17 38.05
C PRO A 360 -5.42 13.35 37.98
N GLU A 361 -6.45 13.72 38.73
CA GLU A 361 -7.69 12.95 38.81
C GLU A 361 -8.39 12.80 37.45
N LYS A 362 -8.45 13.88 36.66
CA LYS A 362 -9.02 13.86 35.31
C LYS A 362 -8.30 12.87 34.39
N PHE A 363 -6.97 12.84 34.42
CA PHE A 363 -6.16 11.90 33.64
C PHE A 363 -6.50 10.44 33.97
N ARG A 364 -6.70 10.12 35.26
CA ARG A 364 -7.00 8.75 35.72
C ARG A 364 -8.41 8.27 35.39
N GLN A 365 -9.34 9.18 35.11
CA GLN A 365 -10.77 8.89 34.91
C GLN A 365 -11.21 8.93 33.44
N GLN A 366 -10.35 9.36 32.52
CA GLN A 366 -10.65 9.49 31.09
C GLN A 366 -10.61 8.16 30.33
#